data_AF-A0A2R5F8M3-F1
#
_entry.id   AF-A0A2R5F8M3-F1
#
_cell.length_a   1.000
_cell.length_b   1.000
_cell.length_c   1.000
_cell.angle_alpha   90.00
_cell.angle_beta   90.00
_cell.angle_gamma   90.00
#
_symmetry.space_group_name_H-M   'P 1'
#
loop_
_entity.id
_entity.type
_entity.pdbx_description
1 polymer ?
#
loop_
_entity_poly.entity_id
_entity_poly.type
_entity_poly.pdbx_seq_one_letter_code
_entity_poly.pdbx_strand_id
1 'polypeptide(L)'
;MFLFLDDSRPAPVGATVCRSAKEAIKLLATEHVRQISFDSDLGDGGSPYEVAAEILKSSGIYGKTVPHWCIHDRSNPVVARNIRSTMLSAERRYAMSNPNDPKRRNTPSCRGIVVALKPGRVGSQRYL
;
A
#
# COMPACT_ATOMS: atom_id res chain seq x y z
N MET A 1 -1.29 -16.06 2.95
CA MET A 1 -2.71 -16.14 2.54
C MET A 1 -3.00 -15.10 1.47
N PHE A 2 -3.85 -15.43 0.51
CA PHE A 2 -4.38 -14.50 -0.49
C PHE A 2 -5.82 -14.13 -0.12
N LEU A 3 -6.11 -12.84 0.05
CA LEU A 3 -7.45 -12.31 0.28
C LEU A 3 -8.07 -11.81 -1.03
N PHE A 4 -9.30 -12.22 -1.29
CA PHE A 4 -10.10 -11.73 -2.42
C PHE A 4 -11.31 -10.98 -1.89
N LEU A 5 -11.29 -9.65 -1.95
CA LEU A 5 -12.36 -8.79 -1.47
C LEU A 5 -13.31 -8.49 -2.63
N ASP A 6 -14.48 -9.13 -2.63
CA ASP A 6 -15.44 -9.05 -3.73
C ASP A 6 -16.81 -9.48 -3.21
N ASP A 7 -17.87 -8.76 -3.58
CA ASP A 7 -19.23 -8.99 -3.07
C ASP A 7 -19.96 -10.12 -3.81
N SER A 8 -19.62 -10.36 -5.07
CA SER A 8 -20.44 -11.13 -6.02
C SER A 8 -19.68 -12.27 -6.68
N ARG A 9 -18.41 -12.08 -7.06
CA ARG A 9 -17.61 -13.04 -7.83
C ARG A 9 -17.13 -14.19 -6.94
N PRO A 10 -16.98 -15.41 -7.50
CA PRO A 10 -16.38 -16.54 -6.78
C PRO A 10 -14.87 -16.34 -6.58
N ALA A 11 -14.34 -16.88 -5.49
CA ALA A 11 -12.91 -16.86 -5.20
C ALA A 11 -12.12 -17.65 -6.24
N PRO A 12 -10.94 -17.18 -6.69
CA PRO A 12 -9.98 -18.05 -7.34
C PRO A 12 -9.43 -19.10 -6.35
N VAL A 13 -9.01 -20.26 -6.86
CA VAL A 13 -8.51 -21.38 -6.04
C VAL A 13 -7.35 -20.92 -5.15
N GLY A 14 -7.45 -21.19 -3.84
CA GLY A 14 -6.44 -20.81 -2.85
C GLY A 14 -6.58 -19.39 -2.31
N ALA A 15 -7.62 -18.64 -2.70
CA ALA A 15 -7.96 -17.35 -2.10
C ALA A 15 -9.05 -17.50 -1.03
N THR A 16 -8.95 -16.69 0.02
CA THR A 16 -10.02 -16.52 1.01
C THR A 16 -10.88 -15.34 0.57
N VAL A 17 -12.14 -15.60 0.23
CA VAL A 17 -13.11 -14.55 -0.13
C VAL A 17 -13.58 -13.81 1.11
N CYS A 18 -13.63 -12.48 1.02
CA CYS A 18 -14.29 -11.60 1.97
C CYS A 18 -15.38 -10.85 1.23
N ARG A 19 -16.61 -10.88 1.76
CA ARG A 19 -17.75 -10.18 1.16
C ARG A 19 -17.93 -8.78 1.75
N SER A 20 -17.23 -8.49 2.84
CA SER A 20 -17.31 -7.19 3.51
C SER A 20 -15.94 -6.63 3.90
N ALA A 21 -15.86 -5.31 3.99
CA ALA A 21 -14.69 -4.60 4.48
C ALA A 21 -14.32 -5.03 5.91
N LYS A 22 -15.32 -5.26 6.77
CA LYS A 22 -15.13 -5.69 8.17
C LYS A 22 -14.46 -7.06 8.28
N GLU A 23 -14.84 -8.02 7.44
CA GLU A 23 -14.22 -9.35 7.40
C GLU A 23 -12.76 -9.25 6.96
N ALA A 24 -12.49 -8.47 5.92
CA ALA A 24 -11.12 -8.26 5.43
C ALA A 24 -10.24 -7.61 6.50
N ILE A 25 -10.73 -6.60 7.21
CA ILE A 25 -9.99 -5.95 8.32
C ILE A 25 -9.68 -6.95 9.44
N LYS A 26 -10.63 -7.82 9.81
CA LYS A 26 -10.40 -8.87 10.81
C LYS A 26 -9.29 -9.83 10.37
N LEU A 27 -9.27 -10.25 9.10
CA LEU A 27 -8.22 -11.14 8.58
C LEU A 27 -6.87 -10.43 8.41
N LEU A 28 -6.86 -9.14 8.11
CA LEU A 28 -5.64 -8.33 8.11
C LEU A 28 -5.03 -8.22 9.51
N ALA A 29 -5.85 -8.25 10.57
CA ALA A 29 -5.37 -8.24 11.94
C ALA A 29 -4.59 -9.52 12.32
N THR A 30 -4.82 -10.66 11.66
CA THR A 30 -4.18 -11.94 11.97
C THR A 30 -2.80 -12.14 11.32
N GLU A 31 -2.21 -11.09 10.71
CA GLU A 31 -0.82 -11.04 10.18
C GLU A 31 -0.41 -12.10 9.13
N HIS A 32 -1.34 -12.85 8.54
CA HIS A 32 -1.01 -13.93 7.58
C HIS A 32 -1.35 -13.61 6.12
N VAL A 33 -1.81 -12.38 5.87
CA VAL A 33 -2.16 -11.90 4.53
C VAL A 33 -0.90 -11.49 3.79
N ARG A 34 -0.59 -12.21 2.70
CA ARG A 34 0.56 -11.90 1.81
C ARG A 34 0.12 -11.16 0.56
N GLN A 35 -1.11 -11.38 0.13
CA GLN A 35 -1.68 -10.75 -1.05
C GLN A 35 -3.15 -10.40 -0.80
N ILE A 36 -3.61 -9.30 -1.35
CA ILE A 36 -5.01 -8.86 -1.32
C ILE A 36 -5.41 -8.35 -2.70
N SER A 37 -6.60 -8.74 -3.15
CA SER A 37 -7.24 -8.22 -4.36
C SER A 37 -8.49 -7.45 -3.98
N PHE A 38 -8.62 -6.22 -4.50
CA PHE A 38 -9.70 -5.30 -4.21
C PHE A 38 -10.71 -5.23 -5.35
N ASP A 39 -11.98 -5.41 -5.01
CA ASP A 39 -13.09 -4.89 -5.78
C ASP A 39 -13.29 -3.40 -5.48
N SER A 40 -13.58 -2.62 -6.53
CA SER A 40 -13.82 -1.19 -6.44
C SER A 40 -15.24 -0.85 -6.04
N ASP A 41 -16.15 -1.83 -6.16
CA ASP A 41 -17.52 -1.77 -5.70
C ASP A 41 -17.76 -2.92 -4.74
N LEU A 42 -18.16 -2.61 -3.51
CA LEU A 42 -18.54 -3.64 -2.52
C LEU A 42 -20.03 -3.59 -2.20
N GLY A 43 -20.80 -2.75 -2.90
CA GLY A 43 -22.19 -2.48 -2.60
C GLY A 43 -22.39 -2.14 -1.11
N ASP A 44 -23.26 -2.93 -0.44
CA ASP A 44 -23.58 -2.79 0.98
C ASP A 44 -22.51 -3.36 1.93
N GLY A 45 -21.48 -4.04 1.40
CA GLY A 45 -20.38 -4.64 2.15
C GLY A 45 -19.38 -3.65 2.76
N GLY A 46 -19.54 -2.36 2.48
CA GLY A 46 -18.70 -1.26 2.96
C GLY A 46 -17.73 -0.72 1.91
N SER A 47 -16.85 0.21 2.28
CA SER A 47 -15.92 0.80 1.32
C SER A 47 -14.61 0.00 1.25
N PRO A 48 -14.14 -0.40 0.04
CA PRO A 48 -12.81 -0.99 -0.11
C PRO A 48 -11.69 -0.04 0.30
N TYR A 49 -11.97 1.27 0.35
CA TYR A 49 -11.05 2.27 0.88
C TYR A 49 -10.78 2.10 2.38
N GLU A 50 -11.76 1.68 3.18
CA GLU A 50 -11.58 1.47 4.63
C GLU A 50 -10.54 0.38 4.89
N VAL A 51 -10.61 -0.71 4.12
CA VAL A 51 -9.63 -1.80 4.17
C VAL A 51 -8.24 -1.29 3.79
N ALA A 52 -8.13 -0.49 2.73
CA ALA A 52 -6.86 0.09 2.31
C ALA A 52 -6.27 1.04 3.37
N ALA A 53 -7.11 1.87 4.00
CA ALA A 53 -6.71 2.80 5.05
C ALA A 53 -6.23 2.06 6.31
N GLU A 54 -6.88 0.95 6.67
CA GLU A 54 -6.46 0.14 7.82
C GLU A 54 -5.09 -0.52 7.60
N ILE A 55 -4.79 -0.97 6.38
CA ILE A 55 -3.46 -1.49 6.07
C ILE A 55 -2.42 -0.35 6.15
N LEU A 56 -2.73 0.85 5.64
CA LEU A 56 -1.84 2.01 5.81
C LEU A 56 -1.58 2.32 7.30
N LYS A 57 -2.63 2.33 8.12
CA LYS A 57 -2.54 2.57 9.56
C LYS A 57 -1.68 1.51 10.26
N SER A 58 -1.85 0.25 9.87
CA SER A 58 -1.07 -0.88 10.38
C SER A 58 0.35 -0.96 9.79
N SER A 59 0.60 -0.31 8.65
CA SER A 59 1.91 -0.31 8.01
C SER A 59 2.94 0.47 8.83
N GLY A 60 4.06 -0.21 9.13
CA GLY A 60 5.12 0.33 9.96
C GLY A 60 4.90 0.21 11.46
N ILE A 61 3.82 -0.45 11.91
CA ILE A 61 3.77 -1.03 13.25
C ILE A 61 4.62 -2.31 13.22
N TYR A 62 5.55 -2.44 14.16
CA TYR A 62 6.62 -3.45 14.21
C TYR A 62 6.25 -4.82 13.62
N GLY A 63 6.95 -5.23 12.55
CA GLY A 63 6.87 -6.57 11.97
C GLY A 63 5.79 -6.81 10.92
N LYS A 64 4.76 -5.95 10.82
CA LYS A 64 3.70 -6.12 9.82
C LYS A 64 4.19 -5.72 8.43
N THR A 65 4.45 -6.73 7.60
CA THR A 65 4.78 -6.54 6.19
C THR A 65 3.56 -6.03 5.44
N VAL A 66 3.76 -5.01 4.59
CA VAL A 66 2.72 -4.57 3.67
C VAL A 66 2.46 -5.72 2.68
N PRO A 67 1.21 -6.23 2.55
CA PRO A 67 0.89 -7.29 1.62
C PRO A 67 1.13 -6.84 0.17
N HIS A 68 1.03 -7.74 -0.80
CA HIS A 68 0.91 -7.37 -2.21
C HIS A 68 -0.54 -7.01 -2.52
N TRP A 69 -0.80 -5.91 -3.23
CA TRP A 69 -2.14 -5.40 -3.42
C TRP A 69 -2.43 -5.33 -4.92
N CYS A 70 -3.57 -5.84 -5.35
CA CYS A 70 -4.06 -5.68 -6.70
C CYS A 70 -5.50 -5.18 -6.69
N ILE A 71 -5.90 -4.47 -7.74
CA ILE A 71 -7.28 -4.04 -7.93
C ILE A 71 -7.77 -4.82 -9.14
N HIS A 72 -8.68 -5.76 -8.94
CA HIS A 72 -9.18 -6.64 -10.01
C HIS A 72 -10.42 -6.09 -10.69
N ASP A 73 -11.11 -5.12 -10.06
CA ASP A 73 -12.24 -4.43 -10.66
C ASP A 73 -11.91 -2.98 -11.02
N ARG A 74 -12.24 -2.57 -12.25
CA ARG A 74 -11.92 -1.23 -12.79
C ARG A 74 -13.17 -0.37 -12.96
N SER A 75 -14.31 -0.76 -12.40
CA SER A 75 -15.59 -0.10 -12.65
C SER A 75 -15.59 1.35 -12.17
N ASN A 76 -14.91 1.64 -11.04
CA ASN A 76 -14.80 3.00 -10.51
C ASN A 76 -13.34 3.53 -10.51
N PRO A 77 -12.98 4.43 -11.44
CA PRO A 77 -11.61 4.95 -11.56
C PRO A 77 -11.19 5.84 -10.38
N VAL A 78 -12.16 6.49 -9.71
CA VAL A 78 -11.89 7.35 -8.54
C VAL A 78 -11.51 6.49 -7.34
N VAL A 79 -12.28 5.43 -7.08
CA VAL A 79 -11.96 4.46 -6.01
C VAL A 79 -10.62 3.81 -6.29
N ALA A 80 -10.39 3.35 -7.53
CA ALA A 80 -9.11 2.77 -7.91
C ALA A 80 -7.92 3.74 -7.70
N ARG A 81 -8.09 5.03 -8.02
CA ARG A 81 -7.06 6.05 -7.76
C ARG A 81 -6.82 6.24 -6.28
N ASN A 82 -7.86 6.30 -5.46
CA ASN A 82 -7.74 6.48 -4.01
C ASN A 82 -7.01 5.29 -3.37
N ILE A 83 -7.40 4.07 -3.73
CA ILE A 83 -6.73 2.85 -3.26
C ILE A 83 -5.25 2.86 -3.67
N ARG A 84 -4.92 3.19 -4.93
CA ARG A 84 -3.52 3.30 -5.37
C ARG A 84 -2.73 4.35 -4.59
N SER A 85 -3.33 5.50 -4.30
CA SER A 85 -2.68 6.56 -3.50
C SER A 85 -2.40 6.09 -2.07
N THR A 86 -3.33 5.36 -1.48
CA THR A 86 -3.16 4.74 -0.15
C THR A 86 -2.07 3.67 -0.18
N MET A 87 -2.01 2.82 -1.21
CA MET A 87 -0.95 1.82 -1.40
C MET A 87 0.44 2.48 -1.41
N LEU A 88 0.64 3.52 -2.23
CA LEU A 88 1.91 4.24 -2.32
C LEU A 88 2.31 4.87 -0.97
N SER A 89 1.33 5.37 -0.22
CA SER A 89 1.56 5.94 1.11
C SER A 89 1.97 4.87 2.12
N ALA A 90 1.35 3.68 2.06
CA ALA A 90 1.65 2.56 2.96
C ALA A 90 3.03 1.99 2.68
N GLU A 91 3.40 1.84 1.41
CA GLU A 91 4.73 1.41 1.00
C GLU A 91 5.82 2.39 1.47
N ARG A 92 5.59 3.71 1.29
CA ARG A 92 6.51 4.74 1.80
C ARG A 92 6.66 4.69 3.31
N ARG A 93 5.56 4.55 4.04
CA ARG A 93 5.56 4.45 5.51
C ARG A 93 6.31 3.21 5.98
N TYR A 94 6.04 2.06 5.37
CA TYR A 94 6.74 0.82 5.67
C TYR A 94 8.25 0.93 5.38
N ALA A 95 8.64 1.49 4.24
CA ALA A 95 10.05 1.70 3.89
C ALA A 95 10.79 2.67 4.84
N MET A 96 10.09 3.62 5.47
CA MET A 96 10.67 4.46 6.53
C MET A 96 10.83 3.70 7.85
N SER A 97 9.89 2.80 8.17
CA SER A 97 9.93 1.99 9.40
C SER A 97 10.90 0.81 9.35
N ASN A 98 11.20 0.29 8.14
CA ASN A 98 12.08 -0.87 7.95
C ASN A 98 13.20 -0.54 6.92
N PRO A 99 14.37 -0.07 7.36
CA PRO A 99 15.44 0.38 6.47
C PRO A 99 16.10 -0.75 5.66
N ASN A 100 15.90 -2.02 6.03
CA ASN A 100 16.50 -3.18 5.37
C ASN A 100 15.58 -3.84 4.32
N ASP A 101 14.43 -3.24 3.98
CA ASP A 101 13.49 -3.82 3.03
C ASP A 101 14.09 -3.91 1.60
N PRO A 102 14.21 -5.11 0.99
CA PRO A 102 14.69 -5.27 -0.38
C PRO A 102 13.86 -4.52 -1.43
N LYS A 103 12.57 -4.21 -1.18
CA LYS A 103 11.71 -3.47 -2.12
C LYS A 103 12.16 -2.02 -2.34
N ARG A 104 12.92 -1.44 -1.40
CA ARG A 104 13.50 -0.09 -1.52
C ARG A 104 14.48 0.05 -2.70
N ARG A 105 15.06 -1.06 -3.16
CA ARG A 105 16.04 -1.07 -4.28
C ARG A 105 15.40 -0.93 -5.67
N ASN A 106 14.11 -1.27 -5.82
CA ASN A 106 13.42 -1.29 -7.11
C ASN A 106 12.18 -0.37 -7.21
N THR A 107 11.86 0.43 -6.18
CA THR A 107 10.77 1.42 -6.28
C THR A 107 11.27 2.70 -6.98
N PRO A 108 10.65 3.19 -8.07
CA PRO A 108 11.08 4.43 -8.74
C PRO A 108 10.82 5.72 -7.94
N SER A 109 10.52 5.65 -6.64
CA SER A 109 10.03 6.79 -5.85
C SER A 109 11.02 7.34 -4.80
N CYS A 110 12.29 6.92 -4.76
CA CYS A 110 13.26 7.47 -3.78
C CYS A 110 14.63 7.88 -4.35
N ARG A 111 14.77 8.01 -5.69
CA ARG A 111 15.97 8.61 -6.34
C ARG A 111 15.74 10.03 -6.87
N GLY A 112 14.83 10.78 -6.26
CA GLY A 112 14.68 12.22 -6.48
C GLY A 112 14.43 12.89 -5.13
N ILE A 113 15.19 13.93 -4.80
CA ILE A 113 15.31 14.57 -3.48
C ILE A 113 16.32 13.86 -2.55
N VAL A 114 17.53 13.66 -3.06
CA VAL A 114 18.70 14.08 -2.30
C VAL A 114 19.00 15.49 -2.80
N VAL A 115 18.40 16.50 -2.17
CA VAL A 115 19.02 17.83 -2.20
C VAL A 115 20.31 17.63 -1.41
N ALA A 116 21.39 17.44 -2.14
CA ALA A 116 22.73 17.47 -1.62
C ALA A 116 23.02 18.90 -1.16
N LEU A 117 22.56 19.28 0.04
CA LEU A 117 23.22 20.34 0.79
C LEU A 117 24.56 19.76 1.26
N LYS A 118 25.56 19.86 0.40
CA LYS A 118 26.96 19.66 0.79
C LYS A 118 27.27 20.63 1.94
N PRO A 119 27.81 20.17 3.07
CA PRO A 119 28.38 21.08 4.04
C PRO A 119 29.66 21.68 3.45
N GLY A 120 29.69 23.01 3.37
CA GLY A 120 30.89 23.86 3.35
C GLY A 120 32.04 23.52 2.41
N ARG A 121 32.19 24.31 1.34
CA ARG A 121 33.49 24.92 1.04
C ARG A 121 33.30 26.40 0.72
N VAL A 122 33.80 27.20 1.65
CA VAL A 122 34.18 28.60 1.48
C VAL A 122 35.11 28.71 0.27
N GLY A 123 34.87 29.67 -0.62
CA GLY A 123 35.71 29.86 -1.80
C GLY A 123 35.26 30.99 -2.71
N SER A 124 35.46 32.23 -2.23
CA SER A 124 35.78 33.45 -3.00
C SER A 124 35.19 33.64 -4.40
N GLN A 125 34.20 34.51 -4.48
CA GLN A 125 34.21 35.76 -5.26
C GLN A 125 35.34 35.92 -6.31
N ARG A 126 34.97 36.17 -7.58
CA ARG A 126 35.49 37.29 -8.39
C ARG A 126 34.66 37.49 -9.66
N TYR A 127 34.29 38.76 -9.84
CA TYR A 127 33.84 39.39 -11.08
C TYR A 127 34.87 39.20 -12.20
N LEU A 128 34.40 39.05 -13.44
CA LEU A 128 34.62 39.99 -14.55
C LEU A 128 33.67 39.61 -15.70
#